data_AF-A0A4R5E4K7-F1
#
_entry.id   AF-A0A4R5E4K7-F1
#
_cell.length_a   1.000
_cell.length_b   1.000
_cell.length_c   1.000
_cell.angle_alpha   90.00
_cell.angle_beta   90.00
_cell.angle_gamma   90.00
#
_symmetry.space_group_name_H-M   'P 1'
#
loop_
_entity.id
_entity.type
_entity.pdbx_description
1 polymer ?
#
loop_
_entity_poly.entity_id
_entity_poly.type
_entity_poly.pdbx_seq_one_letter_code
_entity_poly.pdbx_strand_id
1 'polypeptide(L)'
;MSLSPRLSAIVDALPLAPGMRVLEIGCGTGAAARAVAARLGTGHILAIDRSAKAVAQTAAASTAEIAAGRMSVRQAAIEDFEPQPGEGPFDLVFAVRVGALDGRHPEAGRKAVPRIAAALAPGGRLFIDGGDPLRQLSV
;
A
#
# COMPACT_ATOMS: atom_id res chain seq x y z
N MET A 1 -14.45 -5.16 -12.79
CA MET A 1 -14.85 -5.96 -11.61
C MET A 1 -14.97 -5.01 -10.44
N SER A 2 -16.11 -5.02 -9.75
CA SER A 2 -16.30 -4.26 -8.51
C SER A 2 -15.41 -4.81 -7.39
N LEU A 3 -14.94 -3.93 -6.50
CA LEU A 3 -14.23 -4.35 -5.28
C LEU A 3 -15.18 -5.18 -4.41
N SER A 4 -14.62 -6.12 -3.63
CA SER A 4 -15.40 -6.76 -2.58
C SER A 4 -15.87 -5.72 -1.56
N PRO A 5 -17.05 -5.90 -0.91
CA PRO A 5 -17.57 -4.93 0.05
C PRO A 5 -16.56 -4.55 1.15
N ARG A 6 -15.81 -5.55 1.66
CA ARG A 6 -14.75 -5.36 2.65
C ARG A 6 -13.63 -4.45 2.13
N LEU A 7 -13.17 -4.69 0.90
CA LEU A 7 -12.08 -3.90 0.33
C LEU A 7 -12.54 -2.49 -0.02
N SER A 8 -13.80 -2.32 -0.45
CA SER A 8 -14.39 -1.00 -0.64
C SER A 8 -14.37 -0.22 0.68
N ALA A 9 -14.91 -0.80 1.76
CA ALA A 9 -14.96 -0.15 3.06
C ALA A 9 -13.58 0.29 3.57
N ILE A 10 -12.55 -0.55 3.36
CA ILE A 10 -11.16 -0.19 3.70
C ILE A 10 -10.69 1.02 2.90
N VAL A 11 -10.85 1.00 1.56
CA VAL A 11 -10.38 2.10 0.71
C VAL A 11 -11.18 3.39 0.98
N ASP A 12 -12.47 3.28 1.29
CA ASP A 12 -13.33 4.41 1.64
C ASP A 12 -12.96 5.04 3.00
N ALA A 13 -12.38 4.25 3.92
CA ALA A 13 -11.89 4.74 5.21
C ALA A 13 -10.51 5.42 5.13
N LEU A 14 -9.77 5.26 4.02
CA LEU A 14 -8.48 5.91 3.85
C LEU A 14 -8.69 7.41 3.58
N PRO A 15 -7.99 8.31 4.29
CA PRO A 15 -8.07 9.76 4.09
C PRO A 15 -7.30 10.18 2.82
N LEU A 16 -7.66 9.62 1.68
CA LEU A 16 -7.04 9.88 0.38
C LEU A 16 -7.42 11.27 -0.10
N ALA A 17 -6.42 12.01 -0.59
CA ALA A 17 -6.61 13.26 -1.29
C ALA A 17 -5.91 13.19 -2.66
N PRO A 18 -6.40 13.95 -3.66
CA PRO A 18 -5.70 14.09 -4.92
C PRO A 18 -4.25 14.57 -4.72
N GLY A 19 -3.33 14.03 -5.53
CA GLY A 19 -1.91 14.38 -5.48
C GLY A 19 -1.08 13.63 -4.44
N MET A 20 -1.70 12.84 -3.54
CA MET A 20 -0.96 12.09 -2.53
C MET A 20 -0.07 10.99 -3.13
N ARG A 21 1.04 10.72 -2.44
CA ARG A 21 1.92 9.58 -2.66
C ARG A 21 1.57 8.48 -1.67
N VAL A 22 1.14 7.34 -2.19
CA VAL A 22 0.66 6.22 -1.37
C VAL A 22 1.54 4.99 -1.53
N LEU A 23 1.79 4.27 -0.44
CA LEU A 23 2.40 2.94 -0.45
C LEU A 23 1.37 1.90 0.00
N GLU A 24 1.12 0.89 -0.84
CA GLU A 24 0.42 -0.34 -0.44
C GLU A 24 1.42 -1.44 -0.14
N ILE A 25 1.30 -2.05 1.03
CA ILE A 25 2.08 -3.23 1.44
C ILE A 25 1.21 -4.47 1.28
N GLY A 26 1.70 -5.44 0.50
CA GLY A 26 1.01 -6.71 0.24
C GLY A 26 -0.16 -6.57 -0.74
N CYS A 27 0.13 -6.13 -1.96
CA CYS A 27 -0.90 -5.75 -2.94
C CYS A 27 -1.73 -6.91 -3.51
N GLY A 28 -1.26 -8.16 -3.40
CA GLY A 28 -2.02 -9.34 -3.82
C GLY A 28 -2.44 -9.30 -5.30
N THR A 29 -3.73 -9.07 -5.57
CA THR A 29 -4.29 -8.99 -6.93
C THR A 29 -4.33 -7.56 -7.50
N GLY A 30 -3.95 -6.55 -6.71
CA GLY A 30 -3.93 -5.15 -7.13
C GLY A 30 -5.29 -4.44 -7.09
N ALA A 31 -6.33 -5.07 -6.55
CA ALA A 31 -7.67 -4.48 -6.52
C ALA A 31 -7.73 -3.20 -5.66
N ALA A 32 -7.05 -3.17 -4.51
CA ALA A 32 -6.98 -1.98 -3.66
C ALA A 32 -6.13 -0.89 -4.31
N ALA A 33 -4.92 -1.22 -4.77
CA ALA A 33 -4.05 -0.28 -5.49
C ALA A 33 -4.77 0.47 -6.61
N ARG A 34 -5.50 -0.23 -7.49
CA ARG A 34 -6.23 0.40 -8.59
C ARG A 34 -7.37 1.31 -8.09
N ALA A 35 -8.09 0.90 -7.04
CA ALA A 35 -9.13 1.72 -6.44
C ALA A 35 -8.58 2.98 -5.77
N VAL A 36 -7.39 2.89 -5.17
CA VAL A 36 -6.67 4.04 -4.62
C VAL A 36 -6.18 4.94 -5.76
N ALA A 37 -5.52 4.39 -6.77
CA ALA A 37 -5.02 5.14 -7.94
C ALA A 37 -6.13 5.97 -8.63
N ALA A 38 -7.37 5.46 -8.66
CA ALA A 38 -8.52 6.19 -9.18
C ALA A 38 -8.91 7.43 -8.35
N ARG A 39 -8.68 7.41 -7.03
CA ARG A 39 -8.98 8.52 -6.10
C ARG A 39 -7.84 9.55 -6.01
N LEU A 40 -6.63 9.18 -6.38
CA LEU A 40 -5.45 10.04 -6.27
C LEU A 40 -5.34 11.12 -7.35
N GLY A 41 -6.10 11.05 -8.44
CA GLY A 41 -5.99 12.02 -9.54
C GLY A 41 -4.57 12.06 -10.10
N THR A 42 -3.85 13.17 -9.86
CA THR A 42 -2.44 13.37 -10.23
C THR A 42 -1.43 12.74 -9.28
N GLY A 43 -1.88 12.11 -8.19
CA GLY A 43 -1.05 11.39 -7.24
C GLY A 43 -0.59 10.02 -7.76
N HIS A 44 0.14 9.29 -6.93
CA HIS A 44 0.77 8.03 -7.32
C HIS A 44 0.73 7.00 -6.19
N ILE A 45 0.44 5.75 -6.53
CA ILE A 45 0.56 4.62 -5.61
C ILE A 45 1.69 3.67 -6.01
N LEU A 46 2.60 3.39 -5.08
CA LEU A 46 3.53 2.27 -5.18
C LEU A 46 2.91 1.06 -4.47
N ALA A 47 2.70 -0.03 -5.19
CA ALA A 47 2.18 -1.28 -4.67
C ALA A 47 3.30 -2.30 -4.54
N ILE A 48 3.60 -2.76 -3.32
CA ILE A 48 4.63 -3.78 -3.09
C ILE A 48 4.04 -5.11 -2.64
N ASP A 49 4.69 -6.20 -3.03
CA ASP A 49 4.43 -7.53 -2.48
C ASP A 49 5.71 -8.36 -2.47
N ARG A 50 5.88 -9.24 -1.47
CA ARG A 50 7.02 -10.17 -1.44
C ARG A 50 6.93 -11.25 -2.51
N SER A 51 5.71 -11.57 -2.93
CA SER A 51 5.41 -12.61 -3.90
C SER A 51 5.56 -12.07 -5.33
N ALA A 52 6.57 -12.56 -6.05
CA ALA A 52 6.73 -12.30 -7.49
C ALA A 52 5.43 -12.60 -8.27
N LYS A 53 4.68 -13.63 -7.86
CA LYS A 53 3.39 -13.99 -8.48
C LYS A 53 2.35 -12.88 -8.28
N ALA A 54 2.22 -12.34 -7.07
CA ALA A 54 1.28 -11.26 -6.78
C ALA A 54 1.64 -9.98 -7.55
N VAL A 55 2.93 -9.66 -7.63
CA VAL A 55 3.44 -8.54 -8.42
C VAL A 55 3.10 -8.70 -9.90
N ALA A 56 3.36 -9.86 -10.49
CA ALA A 56 3.03 -10.12 -11.89
C ALA A 56 1.52 -10.01 -12.15
N GLN A 57 0.69 -10.55 -11.26
CA GLN A 57 -0.77 -10.44 -11.35
C GLN A 57 -1.24 -8.98 -11.25
N THR A 58 -0.70 -8.22 -10.30
CA THR A 58 -1.06 -6.82 -10.09
C THR A 58 -0.62 -5.95 -11.26
N ALA A 59 0.59 -6.16 -11.80
CA ALA A 59 1.08 -5.45 -12.97
C ALA A 59 0.21 -5.72 -14.20
N ALA A 60 -0.15 -6.98 -14.45
CA ALA A 60 -1.03 -7.35 -15.56
C ALA A 60 -2.46 -6.78 -15.41
N ALA A 61 -2.96 -6.65 -14.18
CA ALA A 61 -4.29 -6.12 -13.91
C ALA A 61 -4.37 -4.58 -13.93
N SER A 62 -3.22 -3.88 -13.85
CA SER A 62 -3.13 -2.43 -13.63
C SER A 62 -2.42 -1.69 -14.77
N THR A 63 -2.42 -2.26 -15.98
CA THR A 63 -1.70 -1.70 -17.13
C THR A 63 -2.12 -0.27 -17.46
N ALA A 64 -3.41 0.07 -17.32
CA ALA A 64 -3.92 1.40 -17.59
C ALA A 64 -3.43 2.43 -16.56
N GLU A 65 -3.44 2.09 -15.27
CA GLU A 65 -2.96 2.95 -14.19
C GLU A 65 -1.45 3.16 -14.27
N ILE A 66 -0.70 2.11 -14.63
CA ILE A 66 0.75 2.15 -14.83
C ILE A 66 1.08 3.02 -16.05
N ALA A 67 0.43 2.80 -17.19
CA ALA A 67 0.65 3.58 -18.41
C ALA A 67 0.30 5.07 -18.21
N ALA A 68 -0.68 5.37 -17.35
CA ALA A 68 -1.03 6.72 -16.97
C ALA A 68 -0.07 7.36 -15.92
N GLY A 69 0.95 6.64 -15.46
CA GLY A 69 1.89 7.13 -14.46
C GLY A 69 1.29 7.32 -13.06
N ARG A 70 0.16 6.67 -12.75
CA ARG A 70 -0.53 6.77 -11.45
C ARG A 70 -0.21 5.62 -10.50
N MET A 71 0.43 4.58 -11.01
CA MET A 71 0.73 3.37 -10.24
C MET A 71 2.06 2.75 -10.67
N SER A 72 2.80 2.22 -9.69
CA SER A 72 3.95 1.35 -9.90
C SER A 72 3.79 0.08 -9.06
N VAL A 73 4.39 -1.02 -9.50
CA VAL A 73 4.34 -2.31 -8.79
C VAL A 73 5.75 -2.83 -8.62
N ARG A 74 6.14 -3.23 -7.41
CA ARG A 74 7.50 -3.68 -7.12
C ARG A 74 7.49 -4.91 -6.22
N GLN A 75 8.34 -5.89 -6.56
CA GLN A 75 8.59 -6.99 -5.64
C GLN A 75 9.47 -6.51 -4.49
N ALA A 76 8.92 -6.50 -3.29
CA ALA A 76 9.65 -6.16 -2.07
C ALA A 76 8.92 -6.72 -0.84
N ALA A 77 9.69 -7.24 0.10
CA ALA A 77 9.22 -7.45 1.47
C ALA A 77 9.35 -6.12 2.23
N ILE A 78 8.36 -5.77 3.06
CA ILE A 78 8.39 -4.49 3.80
C ILE A 78 9.56 -4.41 4.78
N GLU A 79 10.03 -5.53 5.29
CA GLU A 79 11.15 -5.66 6.22
C GLU A 79 12.49 -5.24 5.60
N ASP A 80 12.59 -5.33 4.27
CA ASP A 80 13.77 -5.00 3.47
C ASP A 80 13.51 -3.80 2.54
N PHE A 81 12.37 -3.12 2.71
CA PHE A 81 11.94 -2.07 1.82
C PHE A 81 12.71 -0.76 2.07
N GLU A 82 13.25 -0.22 0.98
CA GLU A 82 13.78 1.13 0.89
C GLU A 82 13.15 1.81 -0.34
N PRO A 83 12.62 3.04 -0.22
CA PRO A 83 12.16 3.81 -1.37
C PRO A 83 13.32 4.10 -2.32
N GLN A 84 13.11 3.88 -3.62
CA GLN A 84 14.03 4.32 -4.65
C GLN A 84 13.92 5.85 -4.86
N PRO A 85 14.93 6.50 -5.45
CA PRO A 85 14.86 7.92 -5.78
C PRO A 85 13.57 8.25 -6.54
N GLY A 86 12.79 9.18 -6.00
CA GLY A 86 11.52 9.61 -6.59
C GLY A 86 10.31 8.73 -6.30
N GLU A 87 10.40 7.69 -5.47
CA GLU A 87 9.24 6.89 -5.00
C GLU A 87 8.59 7.43 -3.73
N GLY A 88 9.37 8.04 -2.83
CA GLY A 88 8.89 8.62 -1.57
C GLY A 88 9.28 10.09 -1.38
N PRO A 89 9.05 10.65 -0.17
CA PRO A 89 8.35 10.01 0.95
C PRO A 89 6.84 9.83 0.68
N PHE A 90 6.15 9.01 1.48
CA PHE A 90 4.72 8.70 1.31
C PHE A 90 3.85 9.43 2.31
N ASP A 91 2.75 10.02 1.83
CA ASP A 91 1.74 10.68 2.68
C ASP A 91 0.89 9.66 3.44
N LEU A 92 0.68 8.48 2.83
CA LEU A 92 -0.11 7.40 3.39
C LEU A 92 0.52 6.05 3.05
N VAL A 93 0.64 5.20 4.06
CA VAL A 93 1.01 3.80 3.92
C VAL A 93 -0.17 2.96 4.39
N PHE A 94 -0.54 1.93 3.65
CA PHE A 94 -1.55 0.99 4.13
C PHE A 94 -1.22 -0.47 3.82
N ALA A 95 -1.80 -1.38 4.61
CA ALA A 95 -1.64 -2.81 4.43
C ALA A 95 -2.95 -3.54 4.71
N VAL A 96 -3.32 -4.48 3.84
CA VAL A 96 -4.52 -5.31 3.99
C VAL A 96 -4.14 -6.75 4.27
N ARG A 97 -4.39 -7.25 5.50
CA ARG A 97 -4.11 -8.65 5.89
C ARG A 97 -2.67 -9.09 5.62
N VAL A 98 -1.70 -8.23 5.95
CA VAL A 98 -0.27 -8.55 5.86
C VAL A 98 0.20 -9.13 7.18
N GLY A 99 0.69 -10.37 7.16
CA GLY A 99 1.07 -11.12 8.37
C GLY A 99 2.08 -10.40 9.27
N ALA A 100 3.01 -9.64 8.67
CA ALA A 100 3.98 -8.83 9.41
C ALA A 100 3.32 -7.68 10.20
N LEU A 101 2.11 -7.25 9.83
CA LEU A 101 1.47 -6.05 10.36
C LEU A 101 0.16 -6.33 11.12
N ASP A 102 -0.40 -7.53 10.99
CA ASP A 102 -1.63 -7.94 11.69
C ASP A 102 -1.41 -8.89 12.88
N GLY A 103 -0.15 -9.05 13.31
CA GLY A 103 0.23 -9.82 14.49
C GLY A 103 0.51 -11.30 14.25
N ARG A 104 0.27 -11.82 13.03
CA ARG A 104 0.58 -13.22 12.69
C ARG A 104 2.09 -13.51 12.63
N HIS A 105 2.91 -12.51 12.30
CA HIS A 105 4.37 -12.62 12.23
C HIS A 105 5.06 -11.47 12.99
N PRO A 106 5.16 -11.53 14.32
CA PRO A 106 5.62 -10.41 15.15
C PRO A 106 7.09 -10.02 14.92
N GLU A 107 7.98 -10.98 14.66
CA GLU A 107 9.40 -10.70 14.35
C GLU A 107 9.55 -9.92 13.05
N ALA A 108 8.73 -10.28 12.06
CA ALA A 108 8.64 -9.61 10.78
C ALA A 108 8.12 -8.17 10.97
N GLY A 109 7.11 -7.99 11.81
CA GLY A 109 6.58 -6.68 12.19
C GLY A 109 7.60 -5.77 12.86
N ARG A 110 8.42 -6.30 13.78
CA ARG A 110 9.51 -5.54 14.42
C ARG A 110 10.51 -4.96 13.42
N LYS A 111 10.76 -5.66 12.31
CA LYS A 111 11.62 -5.20 11.21
C LYS A 111 10.90 -4.24 10.27
N ALA A 112 9.60 -4.47 10.03
CA ALA A 112 8.78 -3.66 9.13
C ALA A 112 8.54 -2.23 9.65
N VAL A 113 8.26 -2.07 10.95
CA VAL A 113 7.94 -0.76 11.56
C VAL A 113 8.98 0.33 11.24
N PRO A 114 10.29 0.15 11.49
CA PRO A 114 11.27 1.20 11.17
C PRO A 114 11.38 1.50 9.67
N ARG A 115 11.15 0.51 8.80
CA ARG A 115 11.13 0.71 7.33
C ARG A 115 9.94 1.54 6.90
N ILE A 116 8.77 1.30 7.49
CA ILE A 116 7.57 2.10 7.24
C ILE A 116 7.77 3.53 7.73
N ALA A 117 8.26 3.70 8.97
CA ALA A 117 8.52 5.01 9.54
C ALA A 117 9.49 5.83 8.68
N ALA A 118 10.57 5.22 8.19
CA ALA A 118 11.53 5.87 7.30
C ALA A 118 10.96 6.22 5.90
N ALA A 119 9.92 5.51 5.45
CA ALA A 119 9.28 5.76 4.17
C ALA A 119 8.21 6.86 4.23
N LEU A 120 7.68 7.17 5.42
CA LEU A 120 6.64 8.18 5.59
C LEU A 120 7.18 9.60 5.47
N ALA A 121 6.36 10.48 4.89
CA ALA A 121 6.58 11.92 4.93
C ALA A 121 6.36 12.45 6.35
N PRO A 122 6.89 13.63 6.70
CA PRO A 122 6.48 14.32 7.91
C PRO A 122 4.94 14.47 7.96
N GLY A 123 4.32 13.92 9.00
CA GLY A 123 2.85 13.89 9.13
C GLY A 123 2.13 12.77 8.37
N GLY A 124 2.87 11.89 7.68
CA GLY A 124 2.32 10.73 7.00
C GLY A 124 1.70 9.72 7.96
N ARG A 125 0.74 8.92 7.47
CA ARG A 125 -0.08 8.02 8.31
C ARG A 125 -0.01 6.57 7.84
N LEU A 126 0.08 5.64 8.80
CA LEU A 126 -0.01 4.20 8.57
C LEU A 126 -1.40 3.65 8.91
N PHE A 127 -1.99 2.87 8.01
CA PHE A 127 -3.25 2.16 8.21
C PHE A 127 -3.10 0.65 8.01
N ILE A 128 -3.60 -0.17 8.93
CA ILE A 128 -3.52 -1.63 8.83
C ILE A 128 -4.88 -2.28 9.10
N ASP A 129 -5.32 -3.11 8.15
CA ASP A 129 -6.45 -4.03 8.33
C ASP A 129 -6.00 -5.24 9.15
N GLY A 130 -6.18 -5.13 10.47
CA GLY A 130 -6.02 -6.23 11.43
C GLY A 130 -7.27 -6.44 12.29
N GLY A 131 -8.42 -5.91 11.87
CA GLY A 131 -9.70 -5.91 12.58
C GLY A 131 -10.71 -4.94 11.94
N ASP A 132 -11.97 -4.98 12.38
CA ASP A 132 -13.00 -3.98 12.05
C ASP A 132 -13.17 -3.05 13.26
N PRO A 133 -12.87 -1.74 13.18
CA PRO A 133 -12.52 -0.96 11.98
C PRO A 133 -11.03 -0.96 11.61
N LEU A 134 -10.73 -0.41 10.42
CA LEU A 134 -9.37 -0.11 9.95
C LEU A 134 -8.60 0.73 11.00
N ARG A 135 -7.41 0.28 11.38
CA ARG A 135 -6.63 0.91 12.45
C ARG A 135 -5.57 1.84 11.88
N GLN A 136 -5.55 3.09 12.35
CA GLN A 136 -4.40 3.97 12.18
C GLN A 136 -3.37 3.68 13.26
N LEU A 137 -2.10 3.53 12.89
CA LEU A 137 -1.00 3.40 13.83
C LEU A 137 -0.06 4.61 13.76
N SER A 138 0.55 4.94 14.90
CA SER A 138 1.72 5.80 14.98
C SER A 138 2.96 4.93 14.90
N VAL A 139 3.89 5.26 13.99
CA VAL A 139 5.15 4.55 13.76
C VAL A 139 6.31 5.53 13.66
#